data_AF-A0A838L0E8-F1
#
_entry.id   AF-A0A838L0E8-F1
#
_cell.length_a   1.000
_cell.length_b   1.000
_cell.length_c   1.000
_cell.angle_alpha   90.00
_cell.angle_beta   90.00
_cell.angle_gamma   90.00
#
_symmetry.space_group_name_H-M   'P 1'
#
loop_
_entity.id
_entity.type
_entity.pdbx_description
1 polymer ?
#
loop_
_entity_poly.entity_id
_entity_poly.type
_entity_poly.pdbx_seq_one_letter_code
_entity_poly.pdbx_strand_id
1 'polypeptide(L)'
;MNRLVKGGLVLGGLVLGLGALRRALNPTPRYAPWEKPPYGEFEKKVLIVGGGFGGYTAATDLCKMTNGRDDVGVLVIARENFFTFWPMVPGIVS
;
A
#
# COMPACT_ATOMS: atom_id res chain seq x y z
N MET A 1 18.09 17.82 40.14
CA MET A 1 17.49 17.28 38.91
C MET A 1 17.14 18.45 37.98
N ASN A 2 17.96 18.69 36.95
CA ASN A 2 17.99 19.95 36.21
C ASN A 2 16.73 20.19 35.36
N ARG A 3 16.31 21.46 35.27
CA ARG A 3 15.14 21.93 34.48
C ARG A 3 15.18 21.46 33.01
N LEU A 4 16.36 21.32 32.44
CA LEU A 4 16.56 20.83 31.06
C LEU A 4 16.10 19.38 30.86
N VAL A 5 16.36 18.50 31.83
CA VAL A 5 15.95 17.09 31.76
C VAL A 5 14.43 16.95 31.87
N LYS A 6 13.80 17.77 32.73
CA LYS A 6 12.33 17.83 32.83
C LYS A 6 11.68 18.38 31.55
N GLY A 7 12.28 19.39 30.93
CA GLY A 7 11.79 19.95 29.66
C GLY A 7 11.86 18.95 28.50
N GLY A 8 12.96 18.21 28.38
CA GLY A 8 13.12 17.16 27.37
C GLY A 8 12.11 16.02 27.51
N LEU A 9 11.81 15.60 28.75
CA LEU A 9 10.85 14.52 29.01
C LEU A 9 9.41 14.92 28.64
N VAL A 10 9.01 16.16 28.96
CA VAL A 10 7.67 16.67 28.64
C VAL A 10 7.49 16.80 27.13
N LEU A 11 8.47 17.38 26.43
CA LEU A 11 8.43 17.49 24.96
C LEU A 11 8.39 16.11 24.28
N GLY A 12 9.21 15.16 24.74
CA GLY A 12 9.22 13.79 24.22
C GLY A 12 7.88 13.08 24.44
N GLY A 13 7.30 13.18 25.64
CA GLY A 13 6.00 12.61 25.96
C GLY A 13 4.86 13.19 25.12
N LEU A 14 4.89 14.50 24.85
CA LEU A 14 3.87 15.19 24.04
C LEU A 14 3.93 14.75 22.57
N VAL A 15 5.13 14.63 22.00
CA VAL A 15 5.32 14.16 20.63
C VAL A 15 4.86 12.70 20.47
N LEU A 16 5.23 11.83 21.43
CA LEU A 16 4.79 10.44 21.42
C LEU A 16 3.27 10.32 21.60
N GLY A 17 2.69 11.09 22.51
CA GLY A 17 1.25 11.13 22.76
C GLY A 17 0.45 11.57 21.53
N LEU A 18 0.89 12.65 20.87
CA LEU A 18 0.27 13.14 19.63
C LEU A 18 0.43 12.14 18.48
N GLY A 19 1.58 11.48 18.36
CA GLY A 19 1.81 10.44 17.37
C GLY A 19 0.89 9.24 17.55
N ALA A 20 0.75 8.75 18.78
CA ALA A 20 -0.15 7.65 19.13
C ALA A 20 -1.62 8.02 18.88
N LEU A 21 -2.04 9.22 19.29
CA LEU A 21 -3.39 9.72 19.07
C LEU A 21 -3.71 9.86 17.57
N ARG A 22 -2.78 10.41 16.78
CA ARG A 22 -2.95 10.53 15.33
C ARG A 22 -3.11 9.16 14.65
N ARG A 23 -2.38 8.15 15.11
CA ARG A 23 -2.49 6.77 14.60
C ARG A 23 -3.78 6.08 15.03
N ALA A 24 -4.25 6.33 16.25
CA ALA A 24 -5.53 5.82 16.72
C ALA A 24 -6.72 6.45 15.97
N LEU A 25 -6.64 7.75 15.65
CA LEU A 25 -7.69 8.46 14.92
C LEU A 25 -7.65 8.22 13.40
N ASN A 26 -6.51 7.82 12.83
CA ASN A 26 -6.38 7.44 11.42
C ASN A 26 -5.83 6.01 11.32
N PRO A 27 -6.64 4.98 11.68
CA PRO A 27 -6.24 3.60 11.44
C PRO A 27 -5.99 3.44 9.94
N THR A 28 -4.85 2.85 9.58
CA THR A 28 -4.60 2.43 8.20
C THR A 28 -5.72 1.45 7.83
N PRO A 29 -6.54 1.72 6.79
CA PRO A 29 -7.57 0.79 6.36
C PRO A 29 -6.91 -0.54 6.05
N ARG A 30 -7.09 -1.51 6.94
CA ARG A 30 -6.55 -2.85 6.75
C ARG A 30 -7.72 -3.73 6.37
N TYR A 31 -8.19 -3.54 5.15
CA TYR A 31 -9.15 -4.45 4.57
C TYR A 31 -8.50 -5.84 4.51
N ALA A 32 -9.19 -6.83 5.06
CA ALA A 32 -8.89 -8.20 4.73
C ALA A 32 -9.14 -8.41 3.21
N PRO A 33 -8.42 -9.33 2.54
CA PRO A 33 -8.56 -9.51 1.09
C PRO A 33 -10.00 -9.74 0.59
N TRP A 34 -10.88 -10.27 1.44
CA TRP A 34 -12.31 -10.51 1.14
C TRP A 34 -13.24 -9.34 1.47
N GLU A 35 -12.77 -8.29 2.14
CA GLU A 35 -13.57 -7.10 2.48
C GLU A 35 -13.53 -6.05 1.38
N LYS A 36 -12.66 -6.21 0.37
CA LYS A 36 -12.64 -5.31 -0.77
C LYS A 36 -13.91 -5.51 -1.60
N PRO A 37 -14.59 -4.42 -1.99
CA PRO A 37 -15.73 -4.53 -2.88
C PRO A 37 -15.28 -5.16 -4.21
N PRO A 38 -16.16 -5.91 -4.88
CA PRO A 38 -15.92 -6.37 -6.25
C PRO A 38 -15.44 -5.22 -7.15
N TYR A 39 -14.53 -5.49 -8.09
CA TYR A 39 -13.97 -4.46 -8.98
C TYR A 39 -15.05 -3.59 -9.68
N GLY A 40 -16.20 -4.20 -9.99
CA GLY A 40 -17.34 -3.51 -10.62
C GLY A 40 -18.01 -2.45 -9.74
N GLU A 41 -17.79 -2.46 -8.43
CA GLU A 41 -18.44 -1.58 -7.45
C GLU A 41 -17.62 -0.32 -7.11
N PHE A 42 -16.33 -0.25 -7.47
CA PHE A 42 -15.53 0.96 -7.28
C PHE A 42 -16.00 2.11 -8.16
N GLU A 43 -15.95 3.35 -7.67
CA GLU A 43 -16.32 4.53 -8.45
C GLU A 43 -15.31 4.80 -9.57
N LYS A 44 -14.00 4.71 -9.26
CA LYS A 44 -12.90 4.88 -10.20
C LYS A 44 -12.26 3.53 -10.48
N LYS A 45 -12.29 3.10 -11.74
CA LYS A 45 -11.81 1.77 -12.16
C LYS A 45 -10.59 1.92 -13.06
N VAL A 46 -9.49 1.27 -12.68
CA VAL A 46 -8.28 1.19 -13.50
C VAL A 46 -8.06 -0.26 -13.88
N LEU A 47 -8.06 -0.53 -15.19
CA LEU A 47 -7.77 -1.86 -15.73
C LEU A 47 -6.38 -1.85 -16.36
N ILE A 48 -5.53 -2.77 -15.92
CA ILE A 48 -4.19 -2.98 -16.44
C ILE A 48 -4.21 -4.30 -17.20
N VAL A 49 -3.91 -4.23 -18.51
CA VAL A 49 -3.84 -5.41 -19.38
C VAL A 49 -2.39 -5.84 -19.53
N GLY A 50 -2.08 -7.04 -19.03
CA GLY A 50 -0.75 -7.63 -19.01
C GLY A 50 -0.11 -7.58 -17.61
N GLY A 51 0.25 -8.75 -17.07
CA GLY A 51 0.93 -8.92 -15.79
C GLY A 51 2.47 -8.94 -15.88
N GLY A 52 3.05 -8.43 -16.95
CA GLY A 52 4.51 -8.32 -17.09
C GLY A 52 5.08 -7.25 -16.15
N PHE A 53 6.39 -6.98 -16.27
CA PHE A 53 7.09 -6.00 -15.44
C PHE A 53 6.39 -4.64 -15.38
N GLY A 54 6.07 -4.07 -16.54
CA GLY A 54 5.40 -2.76 -16.61
C GLY A 54 4.02 -2.75 -15.96
N GLY A 55 3.20 -3.77 -16.24
CA GLY A 55 1.84 -3.84 -15.70
C GLY A 55 1.81 -4.06 -14.19
N TYR A 56 2.65 -4.97 -13.68
CA TYR A 56 2.76 -5.22 -12.25
C TYR A 56 3.32 -4.02 -11.48
N THR A 57 4.36 -3.37 -12.00
CA THR A 57 4.92 -2.15 -11.40
C THR A 57 3.90 -1.02 -11.41
N ALA A 58 3.21 -0.80 -12.52
CA ALA A 58 2.15 0.21 -12.61
C ALA A 58 1.03 -0.06 -11.60
N ALA A 59 0.58 -1.31 -11.46
CA ALA A 59 -0.43 -1.68 -10.47
C ALA A 59 0.03 -1.38 -9.04
N THR A 60 1.29 -1.75 -8.74
CA THR A 60 1.89 -1.57 -7.41
C THR A 60 2.01 -0.09 -7.06
N ASP A 61 2.54 0.72 -7.96
CA ASP A 61 2.73 2.15 -7.72
C ASP A 61 1.40 2.89 -7.68
N LEU A 62 0.43 2.51 -8.51
CA LEU A 62 -0.92 3.05 -8.44
C LEU A 62 -1.56 2.75 -7.08
N CYS A 63 -1.46 1.51 -6.59
CA CYS A 63 -1.98 1.15 -5.25
C CYS A 63 -1.32 1.94 -4.13
N LYS A 64 -0.01 2.26 -4.24
CA LYS A 64 0.67 3.14 -3.28
C LYS A 64 0.16 4.58 -3.35
N MET A 65 -0.02 5.11 -4.56
CA MET A 65 -0.52 6.47 -4.78
C MET A 65 -1.97 6.65 -4.32
N THR A 66 -2.78 5.60 -4.40
CA THR A 66 -4.19 5.60 -3.99
C THR A 66 -4.38 4.99 -2.60
N ASN A 67 -3.31 4.83 -1.82
CA ASN A 67 -3.40 4.28 -0.48
C ASN A 67 -4.26 5.20 0.43
N GLY A 68 -5.30 4.63 1.03
CA GLY A 68 -6.29 5.38 1.83
C GLY A 68 -7.48 5.94 1.03
N ARG A 69 -7.59 5.60 -0.25
CA ARG A 69 -8.78 5.87 -1.07
C ARG A 69 -9.58 4.59 -1.27
N ASP A 70 -10.84 4.62 -0.85
CA ASP A 70 -11.75 3.48 -0.98
C ASP A 70 -12.56 3.50 -2.29
N ASP A 71 -12.42 4.59 -3.07
CA ASP A 71 -13.14 4.79 -4.34
C ASP A 71 -12.41 4.23 -5.56
N VAL A 72 -11.13 3.84 -5.43
CA VAL A 72 -10.29 3.40 -6.57
C VAL A 72 -10.08 1.89 -6.56
N GLY A 73 -10.59 1.23 -7.60
CA GLY A 73 -10.35 -0.18 -7.89
C GLY A 73 -9.28 -0.36 -8.95
N VAL A 74 -8.27 -1.19 -8.67
CA VAL A 74 -7.21 -1.57 -9.63
C VAL A 74 -7.32 -3.05 -9.93
N LEU A 75 -7.47 -3.41 -11.20
CA LEU A 75 -7.51 -4.80 -11.67
C LEU A 75 -6.40 -5.04 -12.70
N VAL A 76 -5.65 -6.13 -12.52
CA VAL A 76 -4.68 -6.62 -13.50
C VAL A 76 -5.26 -7.88 -14.14
N ILE A 77 -5.36 -7.89 -15.47
CA ILE A 77 -5.69 -9.09 -16.23
C ILE A 77 -4.43 -9.54 -16.95
N ALA A 78 -3.99 -10.77 -16.67
CA ALA A 78 -2.90 -11.44 -17.37
C ALA A 78 -3.44 -12.66 -18.12
N ARG A 79 -2.78 -13.03 -19.22
CA ARG A 79 -3.13 -14.24 -19.98
C ARG A 79 -2.76 -15.51 -19.20
N GLU A 80 -1.69 -15.43 -18.42
CA GLU A 80 -1.14 -16.50 -17.60
C GLU A 80 -1.43 -16.26 -16.11
N ASN A 81 -1.48 -17.35 -15.33
CA ASN A 81 -1.71 -17.32 -13.88
C ASN A 81 -0.43 -17.09 -13.05
N PHE A 82 0.67 -16.71 -13.69
CA PHE A 82 1.94 -16.40 -13.06
C PHE A 82 2.57 -15.16 -13.70
N PHE A 83 3.42 -14.47 -12.93
CA PHE A 83 4.23 -13.37 -13.45
C PHE A 83 5.66 -13.85 -13.65
N THR A 84 6.08 -13.93 -14.91
CA THR A 84 7.45 -14.32 -15.23
C THR A 84 8.41 -13.19 -14.86
N PHE A 85 9.35 -13.51 -13.99
CA PHE A 85 10.52 -12.66 -13.80
C PHE A 85 11.50 -12.92 -14.95
N TRP A 86 11.29 -12.24 -16.08
CA TRP A 86 12.08 -12.37 -17.30
C TRP A 86 13.60 -12.35 -17.10
N PRO A 87 14.17 -11.56 -16.16
CA PRO A 87 15.62 -11.59 -15.93
C PRO A 87 16.17 -12.92 -15.40
N MET A 88 15.35 -13.80 -14.81
CA MET A 88 15.78 -15.13 -14.36
C MET A 88 15.62 -16.23 -15.41
N VAL A 89 14.92 -15.96 -16.53
CA VAL A 89 14.67 -16.95 -17.57
C VAL A 89 15.96 -17.59 -18.10
N PRO A 90 17.05 -16.85 -18.39
CA PRO A 90 18.30 -17.45 -18.89
C PRO A 90 18.87 -18.58 -18.01
N GLY A 91 18.66 -18.54 -16.69
CA GLY A 91 19.13 -19.58 -15.77
C GLY A 91 18.30 -20.87 -15.77
N ILE A 92 17.16 -20.89 -16.48
CA ILE A 92 16.22 -22.02 -16.52
C ILE A 92 16.26 -22.73 -17.89
N VAL A 93 16.56 -22.00 -18.98
CA VAL A 93 16.64 -22.55 -20.35
C VAL A 93 18.03 -23.10 -20.72
N SER A 94 18.81 -23.56 -19.74
CA SER A 94 20.13 -24.18 -19.95
C SER A 94 20.04 -25.67 -20.30
#